data_AF-Q3ZNL7-F1
#
_entry.id   AF-Q3ZNL7-F1
#
_cell.length_a   1.000
_cell.length_b   1.000
_cell.length_c   1.000
_cell.angle_alpha   90.00
_cell.angle_beta   90.00
_cell.angle_gamma   90.00
#
_symmetry.space_group_name_H-M   'P 1'
#
loop_
_entity.id
_entity.type
_entity.pdbx_description
1 polymer ?
#
loop_
_entity_poly.entity_id
_entity_poly.type
_entity_poly.pdbx_seq_one_letter_code
_entity_poly.pdbx_strand_id
1 'polypeptide(L)'
;MYRAIATASALIAAVRAQQVCSLTTETKPALTWSKCTSSGCSNVQGSVTIDANWRWTHQVSGSTNCHTGNKWDTSVCTSGKVCAEKCCVDGADYASTYGITSSGNQLSLSFVTKGSYGTNIGSRTYLMEDENTYQMFQLLGNEFTFDVDVSNIGCGLNGALYFVSMDADGGKAKYPGNKAGAKYGTGYCDAQCPRDVKFINGQANSDGWEPSKSDVNGGIGNLGTCCPEMDIWEANSISTAYTPHPCTKLTQHACTGDSCGGTYSNDRYGGTCDADGCDFNAYRQGNKTFYGPGSGFNVDTTKKVTVVTQFHKGSNGRLSEITRLYVQNGKVIANSESKIAGNPGSSLTSDFCTTQKKVFGDIDDFAKKGAWNGMSDALEAPMVLVMSLWHDHHSNMLWLDSTYPTDSTALGSQRGSCSTSSGVPADLEKNVPNSKVAFSNIKFGPIGSTYNKEGTQPQPTNPTNPNPTNPTNPGTVDQWGQCGGTNYSGPTACKSPFTCKKINDFYSQCQ
;
A
#
# COMPACT_ATOMS: atom_id res chain seq x y z
N MET A 1 -68.73 22.12 -15.95
CA MET A 1 -68.29 20.86 -16.56
C MET A 1 -66.79 20.95 -16.83
N TYR A 2 -66.04 20.10 -16.12
CA TYR A 2 -64.65 19.64 -16.29
C TYR A 2 -63.55 20.61 -16.75
N ARG A 3 -62.74 21.05 -15.78
CA ARG A 3 -61.33 21.45 -15.99
C ARG A 3 -60.48 20.18 -15.98
N ALA A 4 -59.87 19.82 -17.11
CA ALA A 4 -58.88 18.76 -17.18
C ALA A 4 -57.52 19.28 -16.71
N ILE A 5 -57.06 18.78 -15.55
CA ILE A 5 -55.66 18.93 -15.10
C ILE A 5 -54.89 17.77 -15.71
N ALA A 6 -53.96 18.06 -16.61
CA ALA A 6 -53.02 17.08 -17.13
C ALA A 6 -51.84 16.97 -16.15
N THR A 7 -51.80 15.89 -15.38
CA THR A 7 -50.66 15.51 -14.55
C THR A 7 -49.58 14.90 -15.44
N ALA A 8 -48.45 15.60 -15.61
CA ALA A 8 -47.25 15.03 -16.21
C ALA A 8 -46.56 14.13 -15.18
N SER A 9 -46.75 12.81 -15.30
CA SER A 9 -46.00 11.81 -14.53
C SER A 9 -44.57 11.73 -15.08
N ALA A 10 -43.62 12.39 -14.43
CA ALA A 10 -42.20 12.16 -14.67
C ALA A 10 -41.83 10.75 -14.18
N LEU A 11 -41.67 9.81 -15.11
CA LEU A 11 -41.04 8.52 -14.85
C LEU A 11 -39.55 8.75 -14.58
N ILE A 12 -39.21 8.95 -13.29
CA ILE A 12 -37.83 8.88 -12.84
C ILE A 12 -37.41 7.41 -12.95
N ALA A 13 -36.67 7.08 -14.01
CA ALA A 13 -35.95 5.82 -14.07
C ALA A 13 -34.92 5.83 -12.94
N ALA A 14 -35.24 5.13 -11.83
CA ALA A 14 -34.31 4.93 -10.74
C ALA A 14 -33.16 4.05 -11.25
N VAL A 15 -32.09 4.69 -11.71
CA VAL A 15 -30.82 4.00 -12.00
C VAL A 15 -30.34 3.43 -10.68
N ARG A 16 -30.40 2.10 -10.54
CA ARG A 16 -29.79 1.42 -9.41
C ARG A 16 -28.28 1.34 -9.68
N ALA A 17 -27.48 0.97 -8.70
CA ALA A 17 -26.02 1.13 -8.68
C ALA A 17 -25.34 -0.12 -8.10
N GLN A 18 -24.01 -0.29 -8.20
CA GLN A 18 -23.22 -1.18 -7.33
C GLN A 18 -23.60 -0.88 -5.88
N GLN A 19 -24.24 -1.86 -5.24
CA GLN A 19 -24.82 -1.69 -3.92
C GLN A 19 -23.83 -2.06 -2.82
N VAL A 20 -24.26 -1.81 -1.59
CA VAL A 20 -23.59 -2.23 -0.36
C VAL A 20 -24.48 -3.26 0.32
N CYS A 21 -23.86 -4.35 0.76
CA CYS A 21 -24.48 -5.30 1.67
C CYS A 21 -23.76 -5.31 3.02
N SER A 22 -24.39 -5.94 4.00
CA SER A 22 -23.92 -5.98 5.38
C SER A 22 -24.22 -7.32 6.03
N LEU A 23 -24.14 -8.41 5.26
CA LEU A 23 -24.16 -9.77 5.84
C LEU A 23 -22.92 -9.99 6.70
N THR A 24 -21.82 -9.32 6.38
CA THR A 24 -20.64 -9.13 7.22
C THR A 24 -20.51 -7.65 7.59
N THR A 25 -20.38 -7.35 8.87
CA THR A 25 -20.14 -5.96 9.31
C THR A 25 -18.75 -5.50 8.88
N GLU A 26 -18.68 -4.40 8.14
CA GLU A 26 -17.40 -3.76 7.79
C GLU A 26 -16.77 -3.09 9.03
N THR A 27 -15.70 -3.69 9.55
CA THR A 27 -14.94 -3.17 10.71
C THR A 27 -13.47 -3.03 10.33
N LYS A 28 -13.06 -1.80 10.01
CA LYS A 28 -11.71 -1.51 9.52
C LYS A 28 -10.64 -1.69 10.61
N PRO A 29 -9.52 -2.37 10.34
CA PRO A 29 -8.39 -2.40 11.28
C PRO A 29 -7.85 -0.99 11.50
N ALA A 30 -7.68 -0.59 12.77
CA ALA A 30 -7.12 0.70 13.12
C ALA A 30 -5.63 0.77 12.75
N LEU A 31 -5.15 1.91 12.26
CA LEU A 31 -3.76 2.13 11.94
C LEU A 31 -3.38 3.57 12.24
N THR A 32 -2.49 3.78 13.20
CA THR A 32 -1.97 5.11 13.50
C THR A 32 -0.80 5.46 12.59
N TRP A 33 -0.73 6.73 12.21
CA TRP A 33 0.41 7.31 11.47
C TRP A 33 0.77 8.66 12.10
N SER A 34 1.84 9.31 11.64
CA SER A 34 2.27 10.59 12.19
C SER A 34 2.36 11.70 11.15
N LYS A 35 1.73 12.83 11.45
CA LYS A 35 1.95 14.08 10.71
C LYS A 35 3.10 14.84 11.36
N CYS A 36 4.12 15.17 10.58
CA CYS A 36 5.34 15.82 11.05
C CYS A 36 5.42 17.29 10.59
N THR A 37 6.08 18.08 11.41
CA THR A 37 6.45 19.49 11.19
C THR A 37 7.94 19.65 11.54
N SER A 38 8.52 20.81 11.29
CA SER A 38 9.89 21.11 11.74
C SER A 38 10.07 21.01 13.26
N SER A 39 9.00 21.14 14.04
CA SER A 39 9.01 21.05 15.50
C SER A 39 8.74 19.66 16.08
N GLY A 40 8.44 18.66 15.24
CA GLY A 40 8.11 17.30 15.69
C GLY A 40 6.87 16.72 15.02
N CYS A 41 6.47 15.52 15.46
CA CYS A 41 5.35 14.78 14.87
C CYS A 41 4.21 14.56 15.87
N SER A 42 2.98 14.58 15.35
CA SER A 42 1.75 14.25 16.08
C SER A 42 1.10 13.00 15.50
N ASN A 43 0.57 12.14 16.36
CA ASN A 43 -0.17 10.96 15.92
C ASN A 43 -1.50 11.35 15.29
N VAL A 44 -1.84 10.68 14.19
CA VAL A 44 -3.12 10.72 13.51
C VAL A 44 -3.73 9.32 13.60
N GLN A 45 -4.98 9.26 14.03
CA GLN A 45 -5.75 8.02 14.06
C GLN A 45 -6.31 7.79 12.66
N GLY A 46 -5.92 6.69 12.02
CA GLY A 46 -6.50 6.23 10.77
C GLY A 46 -7.01 4.80 10.89
N SER A 47 -7.47 4.27 9.78
CA SER A 47 -7.78 2.84 9.64
C SER A 47 -7.42 2.37 8.23
N VAL A 48 -7.54 1.08 7.96
CA VAL A 48 -7.32 0.54 6.62
C VAL A 48 -8.57 -0.15 6.10
N THR A 49 -8.83 0.00 4.80
CA THR A 49 -9.87 -0.78 4.11
C THR A 49 -9.24 -1.66 3.04
N ILE A 50 -9.77 -2.88 2.84
CA ILE A 50 -9.37 -3.74 1.73
C ILE A 50 -10.07 -3.30 0.43
N ASP A 51 -9.34 -3.40 -0.68
CA ASP A 51 -9.84 -3.16 -2.03
C ASP A 51 -11.07 -4.03 -2.38
N ALA A 52 -11.99 -3.44 -3.13
CA ALA A 52 -13.28 -4.04 -3.48
C ALA A 52 -13.17 -5.34 -4.30
N ASN A 53 -12.07 -5.56 -5.01
CA ASN A 53 -11.83 -6.75 -5.82
C ASN A 53 -11.69 -8.02 -4.97
N TRP A 54 -11.20 -7.91 -3.74
CA TRP A 54 -11.09 -9.03 -2.79
C TRP A 54 -12.41 -9.30 -2.05
N ARG A 55 -13.31 -8.33 -2.00
CA ARG A 55 -14.55 -8.45 -1.23
C ARG A 55 -15.50 -9.46 -1.86
N TRP A 56 -16.28 -10.09 -1.00
CA TRP A 56 -17.38 -10.92 -1.43
C TRP A 56 -18.38 -10.09 -2.26
N THR A 57 -18.68 -10.57 -3.47
CA THR A 57 -19.62 -9.94 -4.40
C THR A 57 -20.83 -10.84 -4.62
N HIS A 58 -21.99 -10.45 -4.09
CA HIS A 58 -23.21 -11.25 -4.12
C HIS A 58 -24.45 -10.41 -4.44
N GLN A 59 -25.58 -11.07 -4.68
CA GLN A 59 -26.84 -10.40 -4.97
C GLN A 59 -27.35 -9.64 -3.76
N VAL A 60 -27.95 -8.47 -3.98
CA VAL A 60 -28.51 -7.60 -2.92
C VAL A 60 -29.64 -8.27 -2.15
N SER A 61 -30.36 -9.20 -2.78
CA SER A 61 -31.52 -9.89 -2.19
C SER A 61 -31.17 -11.08 -1.29
N GLY A 62 -29.90 -11.48 -1.20
CA GLY A 62 -29.50 -12.68 -0.45
C GLY A 62 -27.99 -12.93 -0.50
N SER A 63 -27.57 -14.19 -0.40
CA SER A 63 -26.15 -14.59 -0.37
C SER A 63 -25.70 -15.31 -1.65
N THR A 64 -26.50 -15.30 -2.71
CA THR A 64 -26.10 -15.90 -3.99
C THR A 64 -25.01 -15.05 -4.64
N ASN A 65 -23.86 -15.65 -4.91
CA ASN A 65 -22.72 -14.94 -5.51
C ASN A 65 -23.06 -14.36 -6.88
N CYS A 66 -22.58 -13.15 -7.14
CA CYS A 66 -22.53 -12.59 -8.48
C CYS A 66 -21.20 -12.89 -9.17
N HIS A 67 -20.14 -13.13 -8.38
CA HIS A 67 -18.83 -13.53 -8.86
C HIS A 67 -18.29 -14.67 -7.98
N THR A 68 -17.86 -15.79 -8.59
CA THR A 68 -17.28 -16.94 -7.88
C THR A 68 -16.07 -17.47 -8.62
N GLY A 69 -14.97 -17.74 -7.90
CA GLY A 69 -13.68 -18.01 -8.53
C GLY A 69 -13.32 -16.84 -9.43
N ASN A 70 -13.16 -17.10 -10.73
CA ASN A 70 -12.84 -16.12 -11.76
C ASN A 70 -13.98 -15.87 -12.76
N LYS A 71 -15.24 -16.09 -12.38
CA LYS A 71 -16.41 -15.91 -13.27
C LYS A 71 -17.53 -15.11 -12.64
N TRP A 72 -18.15 -14.26 -13.45
CA TRP A 72 -19.45 -13.64 -13.16
C TRP A 72 -20.61 -14.63 -13.43
N ASP A 73 -21.68 -14.56 -12.63
CA ASP A 73 -22.94 -15.26 -12.91
C ASP A 73 -23.71 -14.51 -14.00
N THR A 74 -23.67 -15.04 -15.23
CA THR A 74 -24.28 -14.42 -16.41
C THR A 74 -25.82 -14.45 -16.40
N SER A 75 -26.45 -15.23 -15.50
CA SER A 75 -27.90 -15.19 -15.30
C SER A 75 -28.35 -13.93 -14.53
N VAL A 76 -27.44 -13.37 -13.73
CA VAL A 76 -27.64 -12.11 -12.97
C VAL A 76 -27.04 -10.94 -13.73
N CYS A 77 -25.78 -11.08 -14.12
CA CYS A 77 -24.92 -10.07 -14.74
C CYS A 77 -25.05 -10.11 -16.26
N THR A 78 -26.20 -9.70 -16.78
CA THR A 78 -26.47 -9.63 -18.23
C THR A 78 -25.88 -8.39 -18.91
N SER A 79 -25.46 -7.40 -18.13
CA SER A 79 -24.61 -6.27 -18.53
C SER A 79 -23.89 -5.72 -17.30
N GLY A 80 -22.81 -4.95 -17.50
CA GLY A 80 -22.08 -4.32 -16.40
C GLY A 80 -22.96 -3.45 -15.50
N LYS A 81 -23.90 -2.70 -16.10
CA LYS A 81 -24.88 -1.89 -15.36
C LYS A 81 -25.85 -2.76 -14.55
N VAL A 82 -26.50 -3.74 -15.18
CA VAL A 82 -27.47 -4.62 -14.49
C VAL A 82 -26.80 -5.40 -13.36
N CYS A 83 -25.56 -5.85 -13.58
CA CYS A 83 -24.78 -6.54 -12.58
C CYS A 83 -24.49 -5.63 -11.38
N ALA A 84 -24.03 -4.39 -11.62
CA ALA A 84 -23.87 -3.41 -10.55
C ALA A 84 -25.20 -3.19 -9.79
N GLU A 85 -26.32 -3.02 -10.49
CA GLU A 85 -27.65 -2.82 -9.88
C GLU A 85 -28.10 -3.95 -8.96
N LYS A 86 -27.80 -5.20 -9.32
CA LYS A 86 -28.27 -6.40 -8.64
C LYS A 86 -27.29 -6.94 -7.61
N CYS A 87 -26.04 -6.51 -7.66
CA CYS A 87 -24.96 -7.03 -6.85
C CYS A 87 -24.41 -5.97 -5.89
N CYS A 88 -23.82 -6.45 -4.80
CA CYS A 88 -23.19 -5.63 -3.79
C CYS A 88 -21.82 -6.20 -3.42
N VAL A 89 -20.97 -5.33 -2.89
CA VAL A 89 -19.82 -5.73 -2.07
C VAL A 89 -20.23 -5.69 -0.59
N ASP A 90 -19.69 -6.61 0.20
CA ASP A 90 -19.99 -6.75 1.63
C ASP A 90 -18.76 -6.41 2.51
N GLY A 91 -18.92 -6.44 3.83
CA GLY A 91 -17.84 -6.26 4.78
C GLY A 91 -16.78 -7.36 4.69
N ALA A 92 -15.64 -7.12 5.35
CA ALA A 92 -14.49 -8.02 5.33
C ALA A 92 -14.11 -8.53 6.73
N ASP A 93 -13.90 -9.84 6.85
CA ASP A 93 -13.17 -10.43 7.98
C ASP A 93 -11.66 -10.37 7.71
N TYR A 94 -11.08 -9.21 8.04
CA TYR A 94 -9.70 -8.85 7.74
C TYR A 94 -8.67 -9.89 8.19
N ALA A 95 -8.74 -10.35 9.44
CA ALA A 95 -7.72 -11.22 9.99
C ALA A 95 -7.88 -12.66 9.52
N SER A 96 -9.07 -13.25 9.68
CA SER A 96 -9.26 -14.69 9.48
C SER A 96 -9.43 -15.07 8.01
N THR A 97 -9.92 -14.16 7.17
CA THR A 97 -10.10 -14.42 5.73
C THR A 97 -8.94 -13.87 4.91
N TYR A 98 -8.48 -12.64 5.19
CA TYR A 98 -7.50 -11.96 4.34
C TYR A 98 -6.09 -11.90 4.93
N GLY A 99 -5.88 -12.33 6.19
CA GLY A 99 -4.57 -12.27 6.83
C GLY A 99 -4.06 -10.85 7.04
N ILE A 100 -4.97 -9.88 7.12
CA ILE A 100 -4.70 -8.47 7.36
C ILE A 100 -4.87 -8.20 8.85
N THR A 101 -3.78 -7.80 9.51
CA THR A 101 -3.80 -7.47 10.94
C THR A 101 -3.12 -6.13 11.17
N SER A 102 -3.57 -5.40 12.19
CA SER A 102 -2.93 -4.16 12.62
C SER A 102 -2.70 -4.12 14.12
N SER A 103 -1.66 -3.39 14.53
CA SER A 103 -1.34 -3.14 15.94
C SER A 103 -0.65 -1.79 16.06
N GLY A 104 -1.31 -0.82 16.70
CA GLY A 104 -0.80 0.55 16.80
C GLY A 104 -0.56 1.17 15.42
N ASN A 105 0.71 1.38 15.09
CA ASN A 105 1.14 1.97 13.83
C ASN A 105 1.64 0.95 12.79
N GLN A 106 1.44 -0.35 13.01
CA GLN A 106 1.87 -1.42 12.11
C GLN A 106 0.68 -2.10 11.44
N LEU A 107 0.75 -2.23 10.11
CA LEU A 107 -0.07 -3.08 9.26
C LEU A 107 0.74 -4.30 8.83
N SER A 108 0.07 -5.44 8.75
CA SER A 108 0.67 -6.75 8.47
C SER A 108 -0.19 -7.46 7.45
N LEU A 109 0.39 -7.78 6.28
CA LEU A 109 -0.31 -8.40 5.15
C LEU A 109 0.28 -9.78 4.89
N SER A 110 -0.56 -10.81 4.98
CA SER A 110 -0.15 -12.21 4.77
C SER A 110 -0.40 -12.61 3.33
N PHE A 111 0.47 -13.46 2.78
CA PHE A 111 0.39 -13.83 1.37
C PHE A 111 -0.76 -14.79 1.10
N VAL A 112 -0.80 -15.94 1.77
CA VAL A 112 -1.88 -16.93 1.64
C VAL A 112 -2.60 -17.07 2.97
N THR A 113 -3.92 -16.91 2.97
CA THR A 113 -4.77 -17.12 4.16
C THR A 113 -5.85 -18.13 3.87
N LYS A 114 -5.83 -19.26 4.58
CA LYS A 114 -6.83 -20.33 4.43
C LYS A 114 -7.97 -20.08 5.41
N GLY A 115 -9.09 -19.58 4.89
CA GLY A 115 -10.34 -19.42 5.65
C GLY A 115 -11.22 -20.66 5.58
N SER A 116 -12.37 -20.63 6.26
CA SER A 116 -13.32 -21.75 6.31
C SER A 116 -14.01 -22.04 4.98
N TYR A 117 -14.04 -21.08 4.05
CA TYR A 117 -14.80 -21.16 2.79
C TYR A 117 -13.95 -21.00 1.53
N GLY A 118 -12.63 -20.85 1.68
CA GLY A 118 -11.72 -20.61 0.57
C GLY A 118 -10.32 -20.23 1.02
N THR A 119 -9.44 -20.06 0.04
CA THR A 119 -8.07 -19.57 0.25
C THR A 119 -7.94 -18.20 -0.39
N ASN A 120 -7.61 -17.20 0.42
CA ASN A 120 -7.26 -15.86 -0.05
C ASN A 120 -5.78 -15.81 -0.44
N ILE A 121 -5.49 -15.14 -1.57
CA ILE A 121 -4.14 -14.88 -2.05
C ILE A 121 -3.95 -13.36 -2.18
N GLY A 122 -2.89 -12.85 -1.56
CA GLY A 122 -2.53 -11.44 -1.55
C GLY A 122 -3.57 -10.52 -0.92
N SER A 123 -3.29 -9.23 -0.96
CA SER A 123 -4.24 -8.17 -0.59
C SER A 123 -3.77 -6.82 -1.11
N ARG A 124 -4.72 -5.91 -1.36
CA ARG A 124 -4.49 -4.48 -1.57
C ARG A 124 -5.35 -3.69 -0.58
N THR A 125 -4.75 -2.71 0.08
CA THR A 125 -5.40 -1.93 1.13
C THR A 125 -5.13 -0.44 0.98
N TYR A 126 -6.04 0.38 1.50
CA TYR A 126 -5.95 1.84 1.47
C TYR A 126 -5.99 2.42 2.87
N LEU A 127 -5.20 3.46 3.12
CA LEU A 127 -5.30 4.24 4.35
C LEU A 127 -6.55 5.13 4.32
N MET A 128 -7.30 5.13 5.41
CA MET A 128 -8.55 5.88 5.58
C MET A 128 -8.35 7.04 6.55
N GLU A 129 -8.89 8.20 6.21
CA GLU A 129 -9.00 9.36 7.11
C GLU A 129 -10.18 9.15 8.06
N ASP A 130 -11.32 8.76 7.50
CA ASP A 130 -12.55 8.46 8.25
C ASP A 130 -13.28 7.23 7.69
N GLU A 131 -14.54 7.05 8.09
CA GLU A 131 -15.36 5.90 7.69
C GLU A 131 -15.63 5.81 6.18
N ASN A 132 -15.64 6.94 5.46
CA ASN A 132 -16.09 7.08 4.09
C ASN A 132 -15.08 7.75 3.14
N THR A 133 -13.92 8.21 3.63
CA THR A 133 -12.89 8.86 2.81
C THR A 133 -11.51 8.23 3.00
N TYR A 134 -10.78 8.09 1.90
CA TYR A 134 -9.37 7.77 1.93
C TYR A 134 -8.56 8.93 2.52
N GLN A 135 -7.48 8.60 3.23
CA GLN A 135 -6.48 9.60 3.61
C GLN A 135 -5.72 10.04 2.37
N MET A 136 -5.88 11.32 2.03
CA MET A 136 -5.21 11.91 0.88
C MET A 136 -3.87 12.55 1.27
N PHE A 137 -2.89 12.50 0.37
CA PHE A 137 -1.56 13.09 0.52
C PHE A 137 -1.18 13.92 -0.70
N GLN A 138 -0.65 15.13 -0.48
CA GLN A 138 -0.02 15.95 -1.52
C GLN A 138 1.50 15.86 -1.36
N LEU A 139 2.16 15.08 -2.20
CA LEU A 139 3.55 14.66 -2.00
C LEU A 139 4.58 15.72 -2.40
N LEU A 140 4.28 16.58 -3.37
CA LEU A 140 5.24 17.54 -3.92
C LEU A 140 5.69 18.57 -2.86
N GLY A 141 7.00 18.67 -2.65
CA GLY A 141 7.61 19.52 -1.63
C GLY A 141 7.64 18.91 -0.23
N ASN A 142 7.17 17.67 -0.07
CA ASN A 142 7.10 16.96 1.20
C ASN A 142 8.02 15.72 1.23
N GLU A 143 8.00 15.05 2.38
CA GLU A 143 8.72 13.81 2.67
C GLU A 143 7.74 12.78 3.23
N PHE A 144 7.79 11.58 2.67
CA PHE A 144 7.02 10.42 3.11
C PHE A 144 7.97 9.33 3.57
N THR A 145 7.73 8.81 4.77
CA THR A 145 8.59 7.86 5.46
C THR A 145 7.78 6.76 6.09
N PHE A 146 8.30 5.55 6.09
CA PHE A 146 7.72 4.41 6.78
C PHE A 146 8.81 3.40 7.13
N ASP A 147 8.51 2.53 8.10
CA ASP A 147 9.30 1.35 8.39
C ASP A 147 8.69 0.15 7.67
N VAL A 148 9.52 -0.73 7.12
CA VAL A 148 9.08 -1.95 6.46
C VAL A 148 9.91 -3.15 6.90
N ASP A 149 9.24 -4.29 7.04
CA ASP A 149 9.86 -5.61 7.20
C ASP A 149 9.47 -6.49 6.02
N VAL A 150 10.47 -6.77 5.18
CA VAL A 150 10.37 -7.64 4.00
C VAL A 150 11.11 -8.97 4.19
N SER A 151 11.58 -9.27 5.40
CA SER A 151 12.44 -10.42 5.67
C SER A 151 11.78 -11.77 5.33
N ASN A 152 10.46 -11.79 5.26
CA ASN A 152 9.65 -12.97 4.96
C ASN A 152 8.93 -12.90 3.60
N ILE A 153 9.40 -12.05 2.67
CA ILE A 153 8.98 -12.07 1.26
C ILE A 153 10.22 -12.20 0.36
N GLY A 154 10.29 -13.30 -0.39
CA GLY A 154 11.42 -13.63 -1.26
C GLY A 154 11.13 -13.38 -2.74
N CYS A 155 11.93 -14.00 -3.61
CA CYS A 155 11.76 -13.95 -5.06
C CYS A 155 10.32 -14.22 -5.50
N GLY A 156 9.80 -13.41 -6.41
CA GLY A 156 8.46 -13.59 -6.98
C GLY A 156 7.32 -12.90 -6.23
N LEU A 157 7.58 -12.39 -5.03
CA LEU A 157 6.61 -11.62 -4.24
C LEU A 157 6.96 -10.13 -4.28
N ASN A 158 5.94 -9.29 -4.11
CA ASN A 158 6.10 -7.85 -3.99
C ASN A 158 5.22 -7.33 -2.85
N GLY A 159 5.86 -6.84 -1.79
CA GLY A 159 5.23 -6.06 -0.75
C GLY A 159 5.31 -4.59 -1.13
N ALA A 160 4.26 -4.06 -1.75
CA ALA A 160 4.27 -2.72 -2.32
C ALA A 160 3.61 -1.67 -1.41
N LEU A 161 4.19 -0.47 -1.37
CA LEU A 161 3.61 0.74 -0.79
C LEU A 161 3.78 1.88 -1.79
N TYR A 162 2.66 2.45 -2.23
CA TYR A 162 2.63 3.35 -3.38
C TYR A 162 1.46 4.33 -3.30
N PHE A 163 1.42 5.30 -4.21
CA PHE A 163 0.38 6.31 -4.29
C PHE A 163 -0.27 6.34 -5.66
N VAL A 164 -1.59 6.49 -5.70
CA VAL A 164 -2.35 6.62 -6.95
C VAL A 164 -3.36 7.77 -6.88
N SER A 165 -3.64 8.40 -8.02
CA SER A 165 -4.59 9.53 -8.11
C SER A 165 -6.06 9.07 -8.18
N MET A 166 -6.48 8.30 -7.18
CA MET A 166 -7.88 7.91 -6.92
C MET A 166 -8.68 9.08 -6.32
N ASP A 167 -10.00 9.07 -6.53
CA ASP A 167 -10.92 9.98 -5.84
C ASP A 167 -11.02 9.61 -4.34
N ALA A 168 -11.03 10.62 -3.45
CA ALA A 168 -11.04 10.42 -2.00
C ALA A 168 -12.25 9.61 -1.48
N ASP A 169 -13.38 9.66 -2.19
CA ASP A 169 -14.61 8.92 -1.85
C ASP A 169 -14.76 7.62 -2.64
N GLY A 170 -13.70 7.19 -3.35
CA GLY A 170 -13.70 6.01 -4.23
C GLY A 170 -14.54 6.20 -5.50
N GLY A 171 -14.81 7.44 -5.90
CA GLY A 171 -15.59 7.79 -7.09
C GLY A 171 -17.10 7.82 -6.86
N LYS A 172 -17.55 7.80 -5.59
CA LYS A 172 -18.96 7.71 -5.21
C LYS A 172 -19.78 8.92 -5.68
N ALA A 173 -19.22 10.13 -5.58
CA ALA A 173 -19.86 11.35 -6.06
C ALA A 173 -19.89 11.43 -7.60
N LYS A 174 -18.82 10.97 -8.26
CA LYS A 174 -18.66 11.02 -9.72
C LYS A 174 -19.54 10.00 -10.43
N TYR A 175 -19.74 8.84 -9.82
CA TYR A 175 -20.44 7.71 -10.43
C TYR A 175 -21.67 7.33 -9.59
N PRO A 176 -22.88 7.72 -10.00
CA PRO A 176 -24.12 7.36 -9.28
C PRO A 176 -24.29 5.86 -9.09
N GLY A 177 -23.70 5.08 -10.00
CA GLY A 177 -23.55 3.63 -9.99
C GLY A 177 -22.65 3.07 -8.90
N ASN A 178 -21.94 3.88 -8.11
CA ASN A 178 -21.15 3.42 -6.98
C ASN A 178 -21.82 3.87 -5.67
N LYS A 179 -22.39 2.95 -4.89
CA LYS A 179 -22.89 3.25 -3.53
C LYS A 179 -21.91 2.88 -2.42
N ALA A 180 -20.94 2.03 -2.75
CA ALA A 180 -19.94 1.49 -1.85
C ALA A 180 -18.90 2.55 -1.44
N GLY A 181 -18.24 3.19 -2.41
CA GLY A 181 -17.25 4.23 -2.17
C GLY A 181 -16.03 3.74 -1.37
N ALA A 182 -15.25 4.71 -0.89
CA ALA A 182 -13.99 4.42 -0.19
C ALA A 182 -14.15 3.54 1.05
N LYS A 183 -15.31 3.59 1.73
CA LYS A 183 -15.63 2.67 2.84
C LYS A 183 -15.35 1.20 2.50
N TYR A 184 -15.62 0.80 1.26
CA TYR A 184 -15.47 -0.56 0.75
C TYR A 184 -14.33 -0.69 -0.28
N GLY A 185 -13.40 0.25 -0.32
CA GLY A 185 -12.21 0.12 -1.16
C GLY A 185 -12.47 0.20 -2.67
N THR A 186 -13.48 0.95 -3.13
CA THR A 186 -13.75 1.12 -4.57
C THR A 186 -12.93 2.23 -5.21
N GLY A 187 -12.89 2.25 -6.54
CA GLY A 187 -12.36 3.36 -7.32
C GLY A 187 -10.88 3.23 -7.65
N TYR A 188 -10.30 2.05 -7.47
CA TYR A 188 -8.91 1.77 -7.81
C TYR A 188 -8.58 2.15 -9.25
N CYS A 189 -7.36 2.65 -9.43
CA CYS A 189 -6.72 2.92 -10.69
C CYS A 189 -5.21 2.95 -10.45
N ASP A 190 -4.43 2.69 -11.48
CA ASP A 190 -2.98 2.84 -11.46
C ASP A 190 -2.46 3.08 -12.90
N ALA A 191 -1.15 3.13 -13.10
CA ALA A 191 -0.56 3.43 -14.40
C ALA A 191 -0.55 2.23 -15.36
N GLN A 192 -0.88 1.02 -14.89
CA GLN A 192 -1.07 -0.18 -15.70
C GLN A 192 -2.45 -0.24 -16.34
N CYS A 193 -3.35 0.70 -16.02
CA CYS A 193 -4.73 0.72 -16.52
C CYS A 193 -5.48 -0.62 -16.33
N PRO A 194 -5.45 -1.22 -15.12
CA PRO A 194 -5.85 -2.60 -14.85
C PRO A 194 -7.27 -2.89 -15.30
N ARG A 195 -7.43 -4.03 -15.99
CA ARG A 195 -8.71 -4.53 -16.51
C ARG A 195 -9.31 -5.64 -15.65
N ASP A 196 -8.61 -6.05 -14.59
CA ASP A 196 -9.05 -7.06 -13.62
C ASP A 196 -9.92 -6.49 -12.49
N VAL A 197 -10.04 -5.16 -12.40
CA VAL A 197 -10.91 -4.49 -11.43
C VAL A 197 -12.38 -4.80 -11.76
N LYS A 198 -13.06 -5.49 -10.83
CA LYS A 198 -14.46 -5.94 -10.97
C LYS A 198 -15.48 -4.81 -11.08
N PHE A 199 -15.20 -3.62 -10.55
CA PHE A 199 -16.12 -2.48 -10.61
C PHE A 199 -15.39 -1.18 -10.99
N ILE A 200 -15.75 -0.61 -12.13
CA ILE A 200 -15.14 0.60 -12.69
C ILE A 200 -16.26 1.59 -13.03
N ASN A 201 -16.11 2.85 -12.64
CA ASN A 201 -17.08 3.93 -12.90
C ASN A 201 -18.52 3.60 -12.44
N GLY A 202 -18.67 2.85 -11.35
CA GLY A 202 -19.96 2.42 -10.82
C GLY A 202 -20.68 1.36 -11.67
N GLN A 203 -19.95 0.63 -12.51
CA GLN A 203 -20.45 -0.50 -13.30
C GLN A 203 -19.61 -1.74 -12.99
N ALA A 204 -20.22 -2.92 -13.03
CA ALA A 204 -19.46 -4.15 -12.98
C ALA A 204 -18.71 -4.32 -14.30
N ASN A 205 -17.46 -4.74 -14.25
CA ASN A 205 -16.64 -5.05 -15.42
C ASN A 205 -16.94 -6.47 -15.95
N SER A 206 -18.22 -6.84 -16.00
CA SER A 206 -18.66 -8.19 -16.39
C SER A 206 -18.73 -8.39 -17.91
N ASP A 207 -18.85 -7.29 -18.66
CA ASP A 207 -18.97 -7.34 -20.11
C ASP A 207 -17.63 -7.74 -20.74
N GLY A 208 -17.65 -8.82 -21.54
CA GLY A 208 -16.43 -9.37 -22.15
C GLY A 208 -15.46 -9.97 -21.14
N TRP A 209 -15.91 -10.37 -19.94
CA TRP A 209 -15.03 -10.92 -18.92
C TRP A 209 -14.38 -12.23 -19.38
N GLU A 210 -13.04 -12.23 -19.40
CA GLU A 210 -12.19 -13.37 -19.71
C GLU A 210 -11.51 -13.87 -18.43
N PRO A 211 -11.87 -15.07 -17.95
CA PRO A 211 -11.20 -15.67 -16.80
C PRO A 211 -9.71 -15.86 -17.04
N SER A 212 -8.87 -15.52 -16.05
CA SER A 212 -7.44 -15.75 -16.14
C SER A 212 -7.13 -17.25 -16.24
N LYS A 213 -6.10 -17.59 -17.01
CA LYS A 213 -5.61 -18.98 -17.15
C LYS A 213 -4.71 -19.40 -15.99
N SER A 214 -4.08 -18.44 -15.33
CA SER A 214 -3.10 -18.64 -14.26
C SER A 214 -3.57 -18.17 -12.89
N ASP A 215 -4.69 -17.45 -12.82
CA ASP A 215 -5.34 -16.99 -11.59
C ASP A 215 -6.77 -17.54 -11.51
N VAL A 216 -7.05 -18.30 -10.46
CA VAL A 216 -8.36 -18.92 -10.22
C VAL A 216 -9.40 -17.95 -9.65
N ASN A 217 -8.97 -16.76 -9.22
CA ASN A 217 -9.81 -15.72 -8.61
C ASN A 217 -9.96 -14.46 -9.49
N GLY A 218 -9.06 -14.28 -10.46
CA GLY A 218 -8.99 -13.11 -11.33
C GLY A 218 -9.31 -13.38 -12.80
N GLY A 219 -9.51 -12.30 -13.54
CA GLY A 219 -9.80 -12.28 -14.98
C GLY A 219 -9.73 -10.84 -15.45
N ILE A 220 -10.05 -10.59 -16.72
CA ILE A 220 -10.07 -9.23 -17.28
C ILE A 220 -11.40 -8.94 -17.94
N GLY A 221 -11.97 -7.76 -17.72
CA GLY A 221 -13.16 -7.29 -18.43
C GLY A 221 -12.81 -6.32 -19.55
N ASN A 222 -13.83 -5.78 -20.22
CA ASN A 222 -13.64 -4.80 -21.28
C ASN A 222 -13.12 -3.46 -20.80
N LEU A 223 -13.44 -3.04 -19.58
CA LEU A 223 -13.00 -1.77 -19.01
C LEU A 223 -11.66 -1.93 -18.30
N GLY A 224 -10.83 -0.90 -18.38
CA GLY A 224 -9.70 -0.70 -17.47
C GLY A 224 -9.80 0.65 -16.77
N THR A 225 -8.99 0.87 -15.74
CA THR A 225 -9.05 2.07 -14.88
C THR A 225 -7.66 2.64 -14.63
N CYS A 226 -7.42 3.84 -15.17
CA CYS A 226 -6.11 4.47 -15.28
C CYS A 226 -5.98 5.71 -14.39
N CYS A 227 -4.83 5.91 -13.76
CA CYS A 227 -4.42 7.19 -13.18
C CYS A 227 -2.91 7.24 -12.91
N PRO A 228 -2.32 8.42 -12.68
CA PRO A 228 -0.93 8.54 -12.29
C PRO A 228 -0.62 7.74 -11.03
N GLU A 229 0.59 7.21 -11.00
CA GLU A 229 1.08 6.34 -9.94
C GLU A 229 2.49 6.76 -9.52
N MET A 230 2.76 6.70 -8.22
CA MET A 230 4.08 6.89 -7.64
C MET A 230 4.39 5.70 -6.74
N ASP A 231 5.18 4.79 -7.28
CA ASP A 231 5.69 3.64 -6.57
C ASP A 231 6.82 4.05 -5.65
N ILE A 232 6.48 4.25 -4.37
CA ILE A 232 7.48 4.55 -3.34
C ILE A 232 8.31 3.32 -3.06
N TRP A 233 7.67 2.16 -3.07
CA TRP A 233 8.29 0.93 -2.64
C TRP A 233 7.61 -0.24 -3.32
N GLU A 234 8.31 -0.83 -4.28
CA GLU A 234 8.03 -2.19 -4.74
C GLU A 234 9.23 -3.03 -4.37
N ALA A 235 9.02 -4.06 -3.56
CA ALA A 235 10.15 -4.81 -3.03
C ALA A 235 9.81 -6.20 -2.52
N ASN A 236 10.87 -7.00 -2.49
CA ASN A 236 11.01 -8.15 -1.60
C ASN A 236 12.38 -8.08 -0.91
N SER A 237 12.79 -9.17 -0.25
CA SER A 237 14.10 -9.23 0.40
C SER A 237 15.29 -9.20 -0.55
N ILE A 238 15.10 -9.37 -1.86
CA ILE A 238 16.18 -9.44 -2.86
C ILE A 238 16.35 -8.12 -3.60
N SER A 239 15.25 -7.50 -4.02
CA SER A 239 15.28 -6.27 -4.81
C SER A 239 14.22 -5.27 -4.35
N THR A 240 14.48 -4.00 -4.65
CA THR A 240 13.51 -2.92 -4.50
C THR A 240 13.66 -1.88 -5.62
N ALA A 241 12.53 -1.29 -6.02
CA ALA A 241 12.47 -0.15 -6.92
C ALA A 241 11.58 0.97 -6.35
N TYR A 242 11.83 2.19 -6.79
CA TYR A 242 10.88 3.30 -6.70
C TYR A 242 10.75 3.99 -8.04
N THR A 243 9.51 4.26 -8.44
CA THR A 243 9.17 4.52 -9.85
C THR A 243 8.00 5.50 -9.95
N PRO A 244 8.20 6.69 -10.55
CA PRO A 244 7.12 7.56 -10.96
C PRO A 244 6.55 7.09 -12.30
N HIS A 245 5.22 7.06 -12.39
CA HIS A 245 4.47 6.70 -13.59
C HIS A 245 3.49 7.83 -13.95
N PRO A 246 3.86 8.73 -14.87
CA PRO A 246 2.98 9.80 -15.30
C PRO A 246 1.88 9.25 -16.22
N CYS A 247 0.75 9.96 -16.22
CA CYS A 247 -0.30 9.77 -17.21
C CYS A 247 -0.65 11.11 -17.85
N THR A 248 -1.10 11.04 -19.10
CA THR A 248 -1.63 12.19 -19.85
C THR A 248 -2.90 12.80 -19.23
N LYS A 249 -3.53 12.10 -18.29
CA LYS A 249 -4.67 12.57 -17.49
C LYS A 249 -4.35 12.40 -16.01
N LEU A 250 -4.63 13.44 -15.23
CA LEU A 250 -4.27 13.54 -13.82
C LEU A 250 -5.17 12.71 -12.88
N THR A 251 -6.43 12.52 -13.24
CA THR A 251 -7.43 11.87 -12.39
C THR A 251 -7.80 10.49 -12.92
N GLN A 252 -8.37 9.65 -12.07
CA GLN A 252 -9.01 8.40 -12.48
C GLN A 252 -9.89 8.57 -13.72
N HIS A 253 -9.67 7.70 -14.68
CA HIS A 253 -10.50 7.58 -15.87
C HIS A 253 -10.51 6.14 -16.38
N ALA A 254 -11.59 5.75 -17.06
CA ALA A 254 -11.67 4.44 -17.69
C ALA A 254 -11.05 4.44 -19.09
N CYS A 255 -10.60 3.26 -19.51
CA CYS A 255 -10.18 2.90 -20.86
C CYS A 255 -10.93 1.63 -21.31
N THR A 256 -10.75 1.18 -22.56
CA THR A 256 -11.46 0.00 -23.08
C THR A 256 -10.56 -0.89 -23.92
N GLY A 257 -10.56 -2.19 -23.62
CA GLY A 257 -9.84 -3.21 -24.38
C GLY A 257 -8.34 -2.93 -24.47
N ASP A 258 -7.76 -3.20 -25.64
CA ASP A 258 -6.33 -2.98 -25.89
C ASP A 258 -5.91 -1.51 -25.84
N SER A 259 -6.85 -0.55 -26.00
CA SER A 259 -6.53 0.87 -25.89
C SER A 259 -6.22 1.30 -24.45
N CYS A 260 -6.35 0.41 -23.48
CA CYS A 260 -5.87 0.62 -22.12
C CYS A 260 -4.34 0.63 -22.03
N GLY A 261 -3.65 -0.06 -22.93
CA GLY A 261 -2.24 -0.37 -22.74
C GLY A 261 -1.99 -1.19 -21.48
N GLY A 262 -0.81 -1.01 -20.89
CA GLY A 262 -0.39 -1.74 -19.70
C GLY A 262 -0.15 -3.23 -19.96
N THR A 263 0.04 -3.97 -18.87
CA THR A 263 0.50 -5.37 -18.86
C THR A 263 -0.42 -6.35 -19.59
N TYR A 264 -1.74 -6.16 -19.53
CA TYR A 264 -2.72 -7.07 -20.13
C TYR A 264 -3.35 -6.46 -21.39
N SER A 265 -2.49 -6.10 -22.35
CA SER A 265 -2.87 -5.55 -23.65
C SER A 265 -1.91 -6.02 -24.76
N ASN A 266 -2.37 -5.92 -26.01
CA ASN A 266 -1.50 -6.19 -27.17
C ASN A 266 -0.45 -5.07 -27.42
N ASP A 267 -0.73 -3.85 -26.97
CA ASP A 267 0.18 -2.71 -27.06
C ASP A 267 0.31 -2.04 -25.69
N ARG A 268 1.34 -2.43 -24.92
CA ARG A 268 1.64 -1.91 -23.58
C ARG A 268 1.63 -0.38 -23.50
N TYR A 269 2.01 0.31 -24.57
CA TYR A 269 2.17 1.76 -24.62
C TYR A 269 1.00 2.49 -25.31
N GLY A 270 -0.02 1.73 -25.73
CA GLY A 270 -1.21 2.26 -26.42
C GLY A 270 -2.15 3.05 -25.50
N GLY A 271 -1.95 2.98 -24.19
CA GLY A 271 -2.76 3.62 -23.16
C GLY A 271 -2.49 5.11 -22.94
N THR A 272 -3.07 5.66 -21.87
CA THR A 272 -2.90 7.06 -21.45
C THR A 272 -1.80 7.26 -20.41
N CYS A 273 -1.31 6.16 -19.83
CA CYS A 273 -0.32 6.11 -18.77
C CYS A 273 0.96 5.45 -19.25
N ASP A 274 2.09 5.84 -18.66
CA ASP A 274 3.37 5.15 -18.83
C ASP A 274 3.40 3.92 -17.92
N ALA A 275 3.31 2.74 -18.54
CA ALA A 275 3.30 1.47 -17.82
C ALA A 275 4.69 1.05 -17.31
N ASP A 276 5.79 1.64 -17.80
CA ASP A 276 7.15 1.26 -17.40
C ASP A 276 7.71 2.17 -16.31
N GLY A 277 7.38 3.46 -16.37
CA GLY A 277 7.86 4.45 -15.41
C GLY A 277 9.34 4.79 -15.58
N CYS A 278 9.88 5.57 -14.65
CA CYS A 278 11.32 5.85 -14.53
C CYS A 278 11.88 5.25 -13.24
N ASP A 279 12.30 3.99 -13.28
CA ASP A 279 12.60 3.22 -12.07
C ASP A 279 14.02 3.45 -11.54
N PHE A 280 14.17 3.49 -10.22
CA PHE A 280 15.46 3.34 -9.57
C PHE A 280 15.48 2.05 -8.74
N ASN A 281 16.03 0.99 -9.32
CA ASN A 281 16.42 -0.24 -8.61
C ASN A 281 17.94 -0.28 -8.48
N ALA A 282 18.48 -0.31 -7.25
CA ALA A 282 19.92 -0.26 -7.01
C ALA A 282 20.71 -1.36 -7.73
N TYR A 283 20.17 -2.58 -7.80
CA TYR A 283 20.78 -3.69 -8.52
C TYR A 283 20.79 -3.41 -10.03
N ARG A 284 19.66 -2.96 -10.59
CA ARG A 284 19.52 -2.58 -12.01
C ARG A 284 20.44 -1.43 -12.40
N GLN A 285 20.64 -0.49 -11.48
CA GLN A 285 21.60 0.61 -11.60
C GLN A 285 23.05 0.18 -11.30
N GLY A 286 23.33 -1.13 -11.24
CA GLY A 286 24.68 -1.70 -11.20
C GLY A 286 25.27 -1.88 -9.79
N ASN A 287 24.58 -1.49 -8.72
CA ASN A 287 25.05 -1.70 -7.36
C ASN A 287 24.42 -2.95 -6.69
N LYS A 288 24.99 -4.12 -7.03
CA LYS A 288 24.48 -5.45 -6.65
C LYS A 288 24.59 -5.82 -5.17
N THR A 289 25.27 -5.02 -4.35
CA THR A 289 25.49 -5.29 -2.92
C THR A 289 24.88 -4.22 -2.02
N PHE A 290 24.04 -3.34 -2.56
CA PHE A 290 23.44 -2.26 -1.77
C PHE A 290 22.26 -2.75 -0.92
N TYR A 291 21.36 -3.52 -1.50
CA TYR A 291 20.13 -3.99 -0.87
C TYR A 291 20.02 -5.50 -1.03
N GLY A 292 19.74 -6.22 0.05
CA GLY A 292 19.61 -7.67 0.03
C GLY A 292 19.71 -8.32 1.41
N PRO A 293 19.59 -9.66 1.50
CA PRO A 293 19.49 -10.34 2.77
C PRO A 293 20.86 -10.54 3.42
N GLY A 294 21.07 -9.89 4.57
CA GLY A 294 22.21 -10.11 5.46
C GLY A 294 23.12 -8.91 5.59
N SER A 295 24.02 -8.97 6.57
CA SER A 295 24.94 -7.87 6.93
C SER A 295 26.01 -7.56 5.87
N GLY A 296 26.09 -8.34 4.79
CA GLY A 296 26.94 -8.04 3.63
C GLY A 296 26.38 -6.95 2.72
N PHE A 297 25.11 -6.57 2.90
CA PHE A 297 24.46 -5.49 2.16
C PHE A 297 24.45 -4.19 2.96
N ASN A 298 24.43 -3.04 2.28
CA ASN A 298 24.31 -1.74 2.94
C ASN A 298 22.96 -1.61 3.66
N VAL A 299 21.89 -2.10 3.04
CA VAL A 299 20.54 -2.21 3.58
C VAL A 299 20.22 -3.71 3.73
N ASP A 300 20.21 -4.19 4.97
CA ASP A 300 20.03 -5.60 5.33
C ASP A 300 18.53 -5.94 5.41
N THR A 301 18.02 -6.68 4.44
CA THR A 301 16.58 -7.01 4.34
C THR A 301 16.12 -8.09 5.30
N THR A 302 17.02 -8.71 6.07
CA THR A 302 16.65 -9.63 7.15
C THR A 302 16.09 -8.91 8.38
N LYS A 303 16.08 -7.58 8.37
CA LYS A 303 15.64 -6.71 9.45
C LYS A 303 14.74 -5.61 8.91
N LYS A 304 13.98 -5.00 9.81
CA LYS A 304 13.22 -3.78 9.54
C LYS A 304 14.14 -2.66 8.98
N VAL A 305 13.61 -1.94 8.00
CA VAL A 305 14.26 -0.80 7.33
C VAL A 305 13.32 0.40 7.38
N THR A 306 13.81 1.57 7.78
CA THR A 306 13.09 2.83 7.52
C THR A 306 13.40 3.28 6.10
N VAL A 307 12.37 3.56 5.30
CA VAL A 307 12.47 4.08 3.94
C VAL A 307 11.95 5.50 3.95
N VAL A 308 12.73 6.44 3.41
CA VAL A 308 12.41 7.87 3.36
C VAL A 308 12.49 8.32 1.91
N THR A 309 11.43 8.97 1.43
CA THR A 309 11.34 9.51 0.07
C THR A 309 10.98 10.99 0.13
N GLN A 310 11.73 11.82 -0.58
CA GLN A 310 11.56 13.28 -0.60
C GLN A 310 11.28 13.75 -2.02
N PHE A 311 10.34 14.68 -2.18
CA PHE A 311 9.93 15.22 -3.48
C PHE A 311 10.30 16.70 -3.55
N HIS A 312 11.48 17.00 -4.08
CA HIS A 312 12.02 18.35 -4.06
C HIS A 312 11.36 19.24 -5.12
N LYS A 313 11.10 20.49 -4.76
CA LYS A 313 10.68 21.53 -5.70
C LYS A 313 11.90 22.28 -6.23
N GLY A 314 11.94 22.51 -7.54
CA GLY A 314 12.87 23.43 -8.18
C GLY A 314 12.46 24.90 -7.96
N SER A 315 13.27 25.83 -8.46
CA SER A 315 13.00 27.27 -8.37
C SER A 315 11.71 27.71 -9.06
N ASN A 316 11.22 26.92 -10.02
CA ASN A 316 9.94 27.12 -10.72
C ASN A 316 8.73 26.53 -9.96
N GLY A 317 8.92 26.00 -8.75
CA GLY A 317 7.87 25.37 -7.93
C GLY A 317 7.46 23.96 -8.36
N ARG A 318 8.05 23.43 -9.44
CA ARG A 318 7.80 22.09 -10.00
C ARG A 318 8.70 21.05 -9.37
N LEU A 319 8.36 19.77 -9.51
CA LEU A 319 9.25 18.67 -9.13
C LEU A 319 10.62 18.85 -9.80
N SER A 320 11.70 18.81 -9.03
CA SER A 320 13.07 18.82 -9.55
C SER A 320 13.76 17.47 -9.38
N GLU A 321 13.49 16.79 -8.26
CA GLU A 321 14.21 15.60 -7.86
C GLU A 321 13.36 14.75 -6.90
N ILE A 322 13.44 13.43 -7.04
CA ILE A 322 12.95 12.47 -6.04
C ILE A 322 14.17 11.80 -5.42
N THR A 323 14.41 12.03 -4.13
CA THR A 323 15.52 11.39 -3.41
C THR A 323 15.04 10.27 -2.51
N ARG A 324 15.93 9.30 -2.30
CA ARG A 324 15.74 8.16 -1.43
C ARG A 324 16.83 8.12 -0.36
N LEU A 325 16.45 7.77 0.86
CA LEU A 325 17.39 7.37 1.90
C LEU A 325 16.77 6.28 2.77
N TYR A 326 17.64 5.57 3.47
CA TYR A 326 17.27 4.51 4.39
C TYR A 326 17.78 4.82 5.79
N VAL A 327 17.09 4.35 6.81
CA VAL A 327 17.62 4.33 8.18
C VAL A 327 17.55 2.91 8.70
N GLN A 328 18.69 2.39 9.14
CA GLN A 328 18.76 1.05 9.73
C GLN A 328 19.76 1.05 10.89
N ASN A 329 19.35 0.48 12.03
CA ASN A 329 20.16 0.46 13.26
C ASN A 329 20.65 1.86 13.68
N GLY A 330 19.81 2.88 13.49
CA GLY A 330 20.14 4.28 13.80
C GLY A 330 21.04 4.97 12.79
N LYS A 331 21.56 4.27 11.77
CA LYS A 331 22.43 4.84 10.74
C LYS A 331 21.60 5.29 9.54
N VAL A 332 21.79 6.54 9.12
CA VAL A 332 21.29 7.06 7.84
C VAL A 332 22.17 6.52 6.71
N ILE A 333 21.54 5.94 5.70
CA ILE A 333 22.17 5.35 4.53
C ILE A 333 21.60 6.09 3.32
N ALA A 334 22.42 6.88 2.63
CA ALA A 334 22.03 7.48 1.36
C ALA A 334 21.70 6.39 0.33
N ASN A 335 20.85 6.71 -0.65
CA ASN A 335 20.60 5.78 -1.76
C ASN A 335 21.91 5.41 -2.47
N SER A 336 21.94 4.26 -3.13
CA SER A 336 23.08 3.88 -3.95
C SER A 336 23.27 4.85 -5.11
N GLU A 337 24.52 5.16 -5.44
CA GLU A 337 24.86 5.74 -6.74
C GLU A 337 24.66 4.72 -7.86
N SER A 338 24.11 5.16 -8.99
CA SER A 338 24.11 4.40 -10.23
C SER A 338 25.55 4.23 -10.73
N LYS A 339 25.91 2.98 -11.02
CA LYS A 339 27.19 2.57 -11.60
C LYS A 339 27.11 2.38 -13.11
N ILE A 340 25.98 2.75 -13.72
CA ILE A 340 25.75 2.66 -15.16
C ILE A 340 26.54 3.75 -15.87
N ALA A 341 27.46 3.35 -16.75
CA ALA A 341 28.24 4.29 -17.55
C ALA A 341 27.30 5.19 -18.39
N GLY A 342 27.49 6.50 -18.28
CA GLY A 342 26.65 7.48 -18.98
C GLY A 342 25.36 7.89 -18.26
N ASN A 343 25.03 7.31 -17.10
CA ASN A 343 23.90 7.74 -16.27
C ASN A 343 24.21 7.69 -14.75
N PRO A 344 25.25 8.40 -14.26
CA PRO A 344 25.57 8.45 -12.84
C PRO A 344 24.52 9.25 -12.05
N GLY A 345 24.38 8.96 -10.76
CA GLY A 345 23.47 9.66 -9.84
C GLY A 345 22.74 8.69 -8.89
N SER A 346 22.26 9.21 -7.76
CA SER A 346 21.58 8.45 -6.70
C SER A 346 20.11 8.82 -6.50
N SER A 347 19.54 9.61 -7.40
CA SER A 347 18.17 10.12 -7.32
C SER A 347 17.52 10.15 -8.70
N LEU A 348 16.19 10.28 -8.73
CA LEU A 348 15.45 10.47 -9.97
C LEU A 348 15.32 11.96 -10.28
N THR A 349 15.72 12.33 -11.49
CA THR A 349 15.54 13.65 -12.09
C THR A 349 15.07 13.47 -13.53
N SER A 350 14.57 14.53 -14.17
CA SER A 350 14.21 14.48 -15.59
C SER A 350 15.36 13.97 -16.46
N ASP A 351 16.58 14.47 -16.23
CA ASP A 351 17.76 14.10 -17.02
C ASP A 351 18.19 12.65 -16.76
N PHE A 352 18.14 12.21 -15.50
CA PHE A 352 18.41 10.81 -15.16
C PHE A 352 17.43 9.88 -15.87
N CYS A 353 16.14 10.19 -15.90
CA CYS A 353 15.12 9.39 -16.55
C CYS A 353 15.34 9.26 -18.06
N THR A 354 15.48 10.40 -18.75
CA THR A 354 15.71 10.41 -20.21
C THR A 354 17.01 9.69 -20.58
N THR A 355 18.07 9.89 -19.79
CA THR A 355 19.38 9.26 -20.04
C THR A 355 19.35 7.77 -19.75
N GLN A 356 18.69 7.35 -18.66
CA GLN A 356 18.51 5.94 -18.31
C GLN A 356 17.83 5.18 -19.44
N LYS A 357 16.67 5.66 -19.92
CA LYS A 357 15.91 5.01 -21.01
C LYS A 357 16.79 4.81 -22.24
N LYS A 358 17.55 5.84 -22.62
CA LYS A 358 18.49 5.77 -23.74
C LYS A 358 19.61 4.75 -23.53
N VAL A 359 20.22 4.72 -22.34
CA VAL A 359 21.37 3.85 -22.04
C VAL A 359 20.95 2.38 -21.92
N PHE A 360 19.76 2.10 -21.38
CA PHE A 360 19.19 0.76 -21.35
C PHE A 360 18.57 0.33 -22.68
N GLY A 361 18.29 1.27 -23.58
CA GLY A 361 17.60 0.99 -24.84
C GLY A 361 16.10 0.71 -24.64
N ASP A 362 15.55 1.17 -23.51
CA ASP A 362 14.13 1.06 -23.19
C ASP A 362 13.32 2.09 -24.00
N ILE A 363 12.04 1.77 -24.23
CA ILE A 363 11.10 2.74 -24.81
C ILE A 363 10.88 3.87 -23.81
N ASP A 364 11.11 5.11 -24.24
CA ASP A 364 10.84 6.30 -23.44
C ASP A 364 9.36 6.70 -23.55
N ASP A 365 8.47 5.85 -23.01
CA ASP A 365 7.05 6.18 -22.89
C ASP A 365 6.77 7.19 -21.76
N PHE A 366 7.63 7.21 -20.74
CA PHE A 366 7.68 8.24 -19.69
C PHE A 366 7.63 9.64 -20.30
N ALA A 367 8.52 9.94 -21.25
CA ALA A 367 8.54 11.24 -21.95
C ALA A 367 7.24 11.53 -22.73
N LYS A 368 6.58 10.50 -23.27
CA LYS A 368 5.36 10.63 -24.08
C LYS A 368 4.10 10.83 -23.25
N LYS A 369 4.04 10.29 -22.02
CA LYS A 369 2.82 10.27 -21.19
C LYS A 369 2.79 11.33 -20.09
N GLY A 370 3.54 12.42 -20.28
CA GLY A 370 3.56 13.57 -19.39
C GLY A 370 4.95 13.89 -18.83
N ALA A 371 5.89 12.95 -18.93
CA ALA A 371 7.25 13.10 -18.45
C ALA A 371 7.30 13.55 -16.98
N TRP A 372 8.38 14.25 -16.63
CA TRP A 372 8.58 14.82 -15.30
C TRP A 372 7.50 15.83 -14.89
N ASN A 373 6.94 16.55 -15.87
CA ASN A 373 5.89 17.54 -15.61
C ASN A 373 4.55 16.89 -15.23
N GLY A 374 4.15 15.83 -15.93
CA GLY A 374 2.94 15.08 -15.58
C GLY A 374 3.04 14.47 -14.18
N MET A 375 4.22 13.96 -13.82
CA MET A 375 4.45 13.49 -12.45
C MET A 375 4.42 14.63 -11.43
N SER A 376 5.00 15.79 -11.76
CA SER A 376 4.92 16.96 -10.89
C SER A 376 3.48 17.41 -10.63
N ASP A 377 2.60 17.34 -11.65
CA ASP A 377 1.17 17.67 -11.49
C ASP A 377 0.48 16.65 -10.57
N ALA A 378 0.78 15.35 -10.75
CA ALA A 378 0.25 14.26 -9.92
C ALA A 378 0.66 14.37 -8.45
N LEU A 379 1.93 14.68 -8.16
CA LEU A 379 2.41 14.84 -6.80
C LEU A 379 1.90 16.12 -6.12
N GLU A 380 1.56 17.16 -6.89
CA GLU A 380 0.92 18.36 -6.36
C GLU A 380 -0.57 18.13 -6.03
N ALA A 381 -1.21 17.23 -6.78
CA ALA A 381 -2.57 16.79 -6.51
C ALA A 381 -2.63 15.82 -5.32
N PRO A 382 -3.80 15.68 -4.66
CA PRO A 382 -3.99 14.67 -3.62
C PRO A 382 -3.98 13.25 -4.21
N MET A 383 -3.22 12.35 -3.59
CA MET A 383 -3.14 10.92 -3.95
C MET A 383 -3.51 10.02 -2.76
N VAL A 384 -4.02 8.83 -3.04
CA VAL A 384 -4.37 7.80 -2.06
C VAL A 384 -3.15 6.92 -1.78
N LEU A 385 -2.87 6.65 -0.51
CA LEU A 385 -1.86 5.67 -0.10
C LEU A 385 -2.39 4.24 -0.22
N VAL A 386 -1.64 3.39 -0.92
CA VAL A 386 -1.92 1.98 -1.11
C VAL A 386 -0.81 1.13 -0.47
N MET A 387 -1.21 0.03 0.21
CA MET A 387 -0.31 -0.98 0.75
C MET A 387 -0.79 -2.37 0.31
N SER A 388 0.09 -3.17 -0.26
CA SER A 388 -0.28 -4.48 -0.84
C SER A 388 0.79 -5.55 -0.67
N LEU A 389 0.37 -6.80 -0.85
CA LEU A 389 1.26 -7.96 -1.01
C LEU A 389 0.70 -8.83 -2.13
N TRP A 390 1.49 -9.06 -3.17
CA TRP A 390 1.05 -9.77 -4.37
C TRP A 390 2.20 -10.54 -5.04
N HIS A 391 1.82 -11.37 -6.01
CA HIS A 391 2.68 -12.08 -6.94
C HIS A 391 2.16 -11.81 -8.35
N ASP A 392 3.00 -11.98 -9.35
CA ASP A 392 2.72 -11.52 -10.71
C ASP A 392 2.38 -12.69 -11.64
N HIS A 393 1.15 -12.71 -12.13
CA HIS A 393 0.67 -13.72 -13.08
C HIS A 393 1.11 -13.50 -14.53
N HIS A 394 1.69 -12.35 -14.86
CA HIS A 394 2.14 -12.01 -16.21
C HIS A 394 3.64 -12.26 -16.41
N SER A 395 4.47 -11.76 -15.50
CA SER A 395 5.94 -11.78 -15.64
C SER A 395 6.66 -12.34 -14.42
N ASN A 396 5.96 -13.04 -13.52
CA ASN A 396 6.52 -13.74 -12.36
C ASN A 396 7.43 -12.85 -11.46
N MET A 397 7.20 -11.53 -11.47
CA MET A 397 8.00 -10.53 -10.74
C MET A 397 9.45 -10.37 -11.23
N LEU A 398 9.79 -10.98 -12.37
CA LEU A 398 11.16 -10.99 -12.89
C LEU A 398 11.66 -9.59 -13.25
N TRP A 399 10.74 -8.68 -13.59
CA TRP A 399 11.01 -7.26 -13.84
C TRP A 399 11.52 -6.51 -12.59
N LEU A 400 11.28 -7.03 -11.38
CA LEU A 400 11.74 -6.47 -10.12
C LEU A 400 13.03 -7.15 -9.62
N ASP A 401 13.09 -8.48 -9.62
CA ASP A 401 14.08 -9.24 -8.83
C ASP A 401 14.95 -10.23 -9.59
N SER A 402 14.80 -10.34 -10.91
CA SER A 402 15.53 -11.29 -11.75
C SER A 402 16.14 -10.64 -12.99
N THR A 403 16.46 -11.43 -14.01
CA THR A 403 16.79 -10.94 -15.35
C THR A 403 15.52 -10.89 -16.18
N TYR A 404 15.16 -9.71 -16.69
CA TYR A 404 13.97 -9.50 -17.51
C TYR A 404 14.25 -8.56 -18.68
N PRO A 405 14.05 -9.00 -19.93
CA PRO A 405 13.58 -10.34 -20.36
C PRO A 405 14.55 -11.49 -19.99
N THR A 406 14.06 -12.72 -19.85
CA THR A 406 14.78 -13.85 -19.19
C THR A 406 16.13 -14.22 -19.79
N ASP A 407 16.29 -14.08 -21.10
CA ASP A 407 17.53 -14.45 -21.81
C ASP A 407 18.37 -13.21 -22.19
N SER A 408 17.96 -12.03 -21.72
CA SER A 408 18.61 -10.79 -22.10
C SER A 408 19.94 -10.59 -21.36
N THR A 409 20.97 -10.27 -22.13
CA THR A 409 22.27 -9.80 -21.62
C THR A 409 22.43 -8.29 -21.73
N ALA A 410 21.39 -7.59 -22.20
CA ALA A 410 21.42 -6.15 -22.38
C ALA A 410 21.55 -5.43 -21.02
N LEU A 411 22.20 -4.27 -21.06
CA LEU A 411 22.31 -3.38 -19.92
C LEU A 411 20.91 -3.03 -19.38
N GLY A 412 20.74 -3.00 -18.06
CA GLY A 412 19.42 -2.79 -17.44
C GLY A 412 18.52 -4.03 -17.38
N SER A 413 18.91 -5.18 -17.95
CA SER A 413 18.07 -6.40 -17.89
C SER A 413 18.14 -7.12 -16.54
N GLN A 414 19.25 -7.02 -15.80
CA GLN A 414 19.40 -7.64 -14.49
C GLN A 414 18.89 -6.71 -13.39
N ARG A 415 17.79 -7.07 -12.72
CA ARG A 415 17.12 -6.29 -11.68
C ARG A 415 17.24 -6.90 -10.28
N GLY A 416 17.75 -8.12 -10.18
CA GLY A 416 18.08 -8.78 -8.92
C GLY A 416 18.77 -10.12 -9.15
N SER A 417 18.96 -10.88 -8.06
CA SER A 417 19.66 -12.17 -8.08
C SER A 417 18.74 -13.39 -8.17
N CYS A 418 17.43 -13.22 -8.28
CA CYS A 418 16.50 -14.33 -8.39
C CYS A 418 16.67 -15.08 -9.72
N SER A 419 16.45 -16.40 -9.70
CA SER A 419 16.43 -17.23 -10.92
C SER A 419 15.33 -16.75 -11.87
N THR A 420 15.56 -16.82 -13.18
CA THR A 420 14.54 -16.55 -14.21
C THR A 420 13.40 -17.57 -14.20
N SER A 421 13.59 -18.70 -13.52
CA SER A 421 12.55 -19.70 -13.26
C SER A 421 11.76 -19.47 -11.97
N SER A 422 12.05 -18.40 -11.22
CA SER A 422 11.36 -18.10 -9.96
C SER A 422 10.01 -17.41 -10.21
N GLY A 423 9.25 -17.21 -9.13
CA GLY A 423 8.06 -16.37 -9.13
C GLY A 423 6.81 -16.93 -9.81
N VAL A 424 6.83 -18.21 -10.23
CA VAL A 424 5.63 -18.88 -10.75
C VAL A 424 4.53 -18.87 -9.67
N PRO A 425 3.37 -18.25 -9.93
CA PRO A 425 2.27 -18.11 -8.96
C PRO A 425 1.96 -19.37 -8.14
N ALA A 426 1.66 -20.48 -8.82
CA ALA A 426 1.29 -21.73 -8.18
C ALA A 426 2.39 -22.30 -7.28
N ASP A 427 3.67 -22.08 -7.63
CA ASP A 427 4.80 -22.50 -6.80
C ASP A 427 4.93 -21.63 -5.56
N LEU A 428 4.72 -20.31 -5.68
CA LEU A 428 4.77 -19.40 -4.53
C LEU A 428 3.65 -19.72 -3.52
N GLU A 429 2.42 -19.85 -4.01
CA GLU A 429 1.24 -20.14 -3.17
C GLU A 429 1.40 -21.47 -2.41
N LYS A 430 2.11 -22.44 -3.00
CA LYS A 430 2.39 -23.74 -2.39
C LYS A 430 3.58 -23.72 -1.45
N ASN A 431 4.69 -23.09 -1.86
CA ASN A 431 6.00 -23.26 -1.21
C ASN A 431 6.28 -22.18 -0.17
N VAL A 432 5.73 -20.97 -0.32
CA VAL A 432 5.90 -19.86 0.62
C VAL A 432 4.57 -19.21 1.08
N PRO A 433 3.52 -19.99 1.41
CA PRO A 433 2.20 -19.45 1.73
C PRO A 433 2.20 -18.51 2.95
N ASN A 434 3.12 -18.74 3.89
CA ASN A 434 3.25 -17.97 5.13
C ASN A 434 4.07 -16.68 4.96
N SER A 435 4.45 -16.33 3.73
CA SER A 435 5.10 -15.07 3.44
C SER A 435 4.25 -13.88 3.89
N LYS A 436 4.91 -12.84 4.39
CA LYS A 436 4.25 -11.71 5.03
C LYS A 436 5.12 -10.47 4.95
N VAL A 437 4.49 -9.33 4.67
CA VAL A 437 5.12 -7.99 4.77
C VAL A 437 4.49 -7.24 5.94
N ALA A 438 5.28 -6.39 6.59
CA ALA A 438 4.77 -5.44 7.57
C ALA A 438 5.19 -4.02 7.21
N PHE A 439 4.22 -3.11 7.11
CA PHE A 439 4.42 -1.68 6.97
C PHE A 439 4.10 -1.02 8.31
N SER A 440 4.95 -0.14 8.81
CA SER A 440 4.74 0.49 10.11
C SER A 440 5.26 1.92 10.17
N ASN A 441 4.87 2.64 11.21
CA ASN A 441 5.48 3.94 11.55
C ASN A 441 5.47 4.94 10.38
N ILE A 442 4.34 5.02 9.67
CA ILE A 442 4.15 5.96 8.58
C ILE A 442 4.26 7.39 9.14
N LYS A 443 5.06 8.23 8.47
CA LYS A 443 5.31 9.63 8.79
C LYS A 443 5.26 10.47 7.54
N PHE A 444 4.62 11.63 7.64
CA PHE A 444 4.49 12.55 6.52
C PHE A 444 4.61 14.00 6.97
N GLY A 445 5.45 14.79 6.30
CA GLY A 445 5.66 16.20 6.64
C GLY A 445 6.61 16.90 5.67
N PRO A 446 7.06 18.13 5.99
CA PRO A 446 8.08 18.82 5.22
C PRO A 446 9.39 18.03 5.14
N ILE A 447 10.18 18.27 4.10
CA ILE A 447 11.48 17.60 3.90
C ILE A 447 12.38 17.74 5.12
N GLY A 448 12.90 16.62 5.60
CA GLY A 448 13.75 16.53 6.78
C GLY A 448 13.03 16.49 8.13
N SER A 449 11.70 16.33 8.16
CA SER A 449 10.92 16.29 9.40
C SER A 449 10.60 14.89 9.92
N THR A 450 10.83 13.84 9.13
CA THR A 450 10.28 12.50 9.44
C THR A 450 11.33 11.49 9.94
N TYR A 451 12.61 11.84 9.90
CA TYR A 451 13.71 10.99 10.38
C TYR A 451 14.80 11.81 11.08
N ASN A 452 15.59 11.15 11.93
CA ASN A 452 16.69 11.80 12.68
C ASN A 452 17.95 11.84 11.82
N LYS A 453 18.34 13.05 11.37
CA LYS A 453 19.49 13.27 10.47
C LYS A 453 20.85 13.00 11.12
N GLU A 454 20.98 13.13 12.44
CA GLU A 454 22.27 13.10 13.14
C GLU A 454 22.85 11.68 13.31
N GLY A 455 22.13 10.61 12.97
CA GLY A 455 22.61 9.23 13.14
C GLY A 455 22.95 8.82 14.58
N THR A 456 22.81 9.74 15.53
CA THR A 456 22.74 9.47 16.96
C THR A 456 21.37 8.84 17.19
N GLN A 457 21.38 7.57 17.60
CA GLN A 457 20.21 7.05 18.29
C GLN A 457 19.83 8.07 19.37
N PRO A 458 18.56 8.47 19.52
CA PRO A 458 18.05 8.51 20.86
C PRO A 458 18.16 7.05 21.31
N GLN A 459 19.24 6.73 22.03
CA GLN A 459 19.15 5.68 23.03
C GLN A 459 17.83 5.95 23.77
N PRO A 460 16.99 4.94 24.08
CA PRO A 460 15.95 5.18 25.06
C PRO A 460 16.65 5.87 26.23
N THR A 461 16.17 7.06 26.59
CA THR A 461 16.72 7.80 27.72
C THR A 461 16.47 6.94 28.95
N ASN A 462 17.39 6.02 29.22
CA ASN A 462 17.71 5.64 30.57
C ASN A 462 18.23 6.94 31.18
N PRO A 463 17.59 7.47 32.23
CA PRO A 463 18.09 8.66 32.89
C PRO A 463 19.54 8.36 33.28
N THR A 464 20.47 9.19 32.82
CA THR A 464 21.81 9.24 33.41
C THR A 464 21.61 9.42 34.90
N ASN A 465 21.89 8.36 35.64
CA ASN A 465 21.98 8.32 37.08
C ASN A 465 22.99 9.40 37.51
N PRO A 466 22.58 10.54 38.11
CA PRO A 466 23.46 11.14 39.08
C PRO A 466 23.50 10.15 40.24
N ASN A 467 24.70 9.73 40.61
CA ASN A 467 25.09 9.16 41.90
C ASN A 467 23.92 9.02 42.92
N PRO A 468 23.63 7.83 43.47
CA PRO A 468 22.36 7.54 44.12
C PRO A 468 22.12 8.43 45.33
N THR A 469 21.26 9.43 45.16
CA THR A 469 20.56 10.09 46.27
C THR A 469 19.14 9.55 46.29
N ASN A 470 18.88 8.70 47.28
CA ASN A 470 17.56 8.22 47.69
C ASN A 470 16.48 9.33 47.61
N PRO A 471 15.44 9.19 46.77
CA PRO A 471 14.19 9.90 47.02
C PRO A 471 13.37 9.08 48.02
N THR A 472 13.42 9.48 49.28
CA THR A 472 12.41 9.13 50.29
C THR A 472 11.06 9.67 49.82
N ASN A 473 10.17 8.80 49.35
CA ASN A 473 8.76 9.12 49.09
C ASN A 473 7.98 8.96 50.42
N PRO A 474 7.47 10.02 51.06
CA PRO A 474 6.85 9.94 52.37
C PRO A 474 5.35 9.62 52.21
N GLY A 475 5.04 8.39 51.83
CA GLY A 475 3.66 7.91 51.73
C GLY A 475 3.44 6.70 52.63
N THR A 476 2.28 6.61 53.29
CA THR A 476 1.81 5.35 53.88
C THR A 476 0.84 4.66 52.93
N VAL A 477 0.83 3.33 52.96
CA VAL A 477 -0.07 2.48 52.15
C VAL A 477 -1.32 2.15 52.98
N ASP A 478 -2.51 2.36 52.42
CA ASP A 478 -3.78 1.99 53.07
C ASP A 478 -3.91 0.45 53.21
N GLN A 479 -4.85 -0.01 54.05
CA GLN A 479 -5.13 -1.44 54.20
C GLN A 479 -5.39 -2.08 52.84
N TRP A 480 -4.83 -3.26 52.61
CA TRP A 480 -4.89 -4.02 51.37
C TRP A 480 -4.06 -3.47 50.19
N GLY A 481 -3.39 -2.33 50.35
CA GLY A 481 -2.42 -1.86 49.36
C GLY A 481 -1.13 -2.69 49.38
N GLN A 482 -0.46 -2.79 48.23
CA GLN A 482 0.86 -3.41 48.12
C GLN A 482 1.89 -2.55 48.85
N CYS A 483 2.71 -3.18 49.69
CA CYS A 483 3.74 -2.52 50.49
C CYS A 483 5.12 -3.17 50.34
N GLY A 484 5.25 -4.12 49.40
CA GLY A 484 6.51 -4.80 49.11
C GLY A 484 6.38 -5.86 48.02
N GLY A 485 7.51 -6.47 47.66
CA GLY A 485 7.63 -7.47 46.61
C GLY A 485 8.83 -7.21 45.69
N THR A 486 9.37 -8.24 45.07
CA THR A 486 10.42 -8.11 44.05
C THR A 486 9.95 -7.18 42.94
N ASN A 487 10.77 -6.17 42.61
CA ASN A 487 10.50 -5.08 41.66
C ASN A 487 9.42 -4.05 42.08
N TYR A 488 8.94 -4.07 43.33
CA TYR A 488 8.03 -3.03 43.84
C TYR A 488 8.82 -1.77 44.26
N SER A 489 8.45 -0.61 43.72
CA SER A 489 9.11 0.69 43.97
C SER A 489 8.22 1.72 44.71
N GLY A 490 7.04 1.30 45.19
CA GLY A 490 6.12 2.16 45.93
C GLY A 490 6.40 2.22 47.44
N PRO A 491 5.56 2.90 48.23
CA PRO A 491 5.77 3.05 49.66
C PRO A 491 5.67 1.71 50.42
N THR A 492 6.49 1.53 51.46
CA THR A 492 6.61 0.27 52.21
C THR A 492 6.02 0.33 53.63
N ALA A 493 5.71 1.53 54.12
CA ALA A 493 5.09 1.74 55.43
C ALA A 493 3.56 1.69 55.30
N CYS A 494 2.90 0.86 56.09
CA CYS A 494 1.45 0.82 56.14
C CYS A 494 0.90 1.93 57.05
N LYS A 495 -0.29 2.42 56.72
CA LYS A 495 -1.02 3.35 57.59
C LYS A 495 -1.41 2.63 58.89
N SER A 496 -1.19 3.26 60.04
CA SER A 496 -1.58 2.70 61.34
C SER A 496 -3.09 2.36 61.34
N PRO A 497 -3.51 1.19 61.86
CA PRO A 497 -2.73 0.21 62.65
C PRO A 497 -2.12 -0.95 61.86
N PHE A 498 -2.09 -0.88 60.53
CA PHE A 498 -1.76 -2.03 59.68
C PHE A 498 -0.25 -2.27 59.59
N THR A 499 0.11 -3.51 59.26
CA THR A 499 1.51 -3.94 59.09
C THR A 499 1.72 -4.59 57.73
N CYS A 500 2.90 -4.38 57.14
CA CYS A 500 3.21 -4.96 55.83
C CYS A 500 3.51 -6.45 55.97
N LYS A 501 2.62 -7.32 55.49
CA LYS A 501 2.79 -8.77 55.53
C LYS A 501 3.21 -9.32 54.17
N LYS A 502 4.30 -10.09 54.16
CA LYS A 502 4.75 -10.81 52.96
C LYS A 502 3.76 -11.93 52.63
N ILE A 503 3.26 -11.93 51.40
CA ILE A 503 2.42 -13.02 50.86
C ILE A 503 3.30 -13.98 50.04
N ASN A 504 4.13 -13.43 49.16
CA ASN A 504 5.14 -14.18 48.40
C ASN A 504 6.33 -13.28 48.03
N ASP A 505 7.30 -13.81 47.29
CA ASP A 505 8.53 -13.09 46.91
C ASP A 505 8.28 -11.86 46.03
N PHE A 506 7.15 -11.79 45.34
CA PHE A 506 6.78 -10.71 44.44
C PHE A 506 5.72 -9.77 45.03
N TYR A 507 5.17 -10.07 46.21
CA TYR A 507 4.06 -9.32 46.77
C TYR A 507 3.96 -9.37 48.30
N SER A 508 3.92 -8.18 48.92
CA SER A 508 3.59 -7.94 50.33
C SER A 508 2.46 -6.92 50.41
N GLN A 509 1.57 -7.04 51.40
CA GLN A 509 0.35 -6.24 51.51
C GLN A 509 0.12 -5.74 52.94
N CYS A 510 -0.46 -4.54 53.09
CA CYS A 510 -0.86 -4.00 54.39
C CYS A 510 -2.08 -4.74 54.95
N GLN A 511 -1.95 -5.34 56.13
CA GLN A 511 -3.02 -6.07 56.82
C GLN A 511 -3.19 -5.65 58.26
#